data_AF-A0A2K9A4G6-F1
#
_entry.id   AF-A0A2K9A4G6-F1
#
_cell.length_a   1.000
_cell.length_b   1.000
_cell.length_c   1.000
_cell.angle_alpha   90.00
_cell.angle_beta   90.00
_cell.angle_gamma   90.00
#
_symmetry.space_group_name_H-M   'P 1'
#
loop_
_entity.id
_entity.type
_entity.pdbx_description
1 polymer ?
#
loop_
_entity_poly.entity_id
_entity_poly.type
_entity_poly.pdbx_seq_one_letter_code
_entity_poly.pdbx_strand_id
1 'polypeptide(L)'
;MKLNSKVYKQLTNEPFEKHEINGKTVEFHYMDDTPFLTQFASRGRFAVWTSDGNDYKVLIESTYYEALKPFYQYDVNVIWLSFLDKVSSISKKINMLFIIPTLALYAIGAILTFVFFEEYTLQILLGLIIIVFISNMVQSKVVNSKVRAENQKTQDLIREHLGQDNFDELVKAQEEHYQKYFRFDEVEQTDTPAEQEAEAIPTEETPEDDNQQESDK
;
A
#
# COMPACT_ATOMS: atom_id res chain seq x y z
N MET A 1 -8.96 -7.21 2.14
CA MET A 1 -7.71 -7.02 2.93
C MET A 1 -7.76 -5.66 3.57
N LYS A 2 -7.14 -5.50 4.73
CA LYS A 2 -7.00 -4.19 5.37
C LYS A 2 -5.95 -3.36 4.64
N LEU A 3 -6.26 -2.11 4.36
CA LEU A 3 -5.35 -1.15 3.74
C LEU A 3 -5.36 0.11 4.61
N ASN A 4 -4.22 0.51 5.17
CA ASN A 4 -4.15 1.68 6.05
C ASN A 4 -5.26 1.68 7.13
N SER A 5 -5.52 0.55 7.78
CA SER A 5 -6.71 0.38 8.63
C SER A 5 -6.78 1.32 9.83
N LYS A 6 -5.63 1.84 10.30
CA LYS A 6 -5.60 2.89 11.33
C LYS A 6 -6.22 4.19 10.80
N VAL A 7 -5.86 4.61 9.59
CA VAL A 7 -6.43 5.78 8.91
C VAL A 7 -7.93 5.57 8.70
N TYR A 8 -8.33 4.43 8.15
CA TYR A 8 -9.74 4.10 7.90
C TYR A 8 -10.63 4.29 9.14
N LYS A 9 -10.16 3.86 10.31
CA LYS A 9 -10.87 3.96 11.59
C LYS A 9 -10.97 5.39 12.13
N GLN A 10 -9.99 6.24 11.80
CA GLN A 10 -9.95 7.63 12.26
C GLN A 10 -10.84 8.55 11.40
N LEU A 11 -11.12 8.15 10.16
CA LEU A 11 -12.08 8.84 9.28
C LEU A 11 -13.52 8.58 9.75
N THR A 12 -14.01 9.45 10.63
CA THR A 12 -15.36 9.35 11.24
C THR A 12 -16.28 10.50 10.84
N ASN A 13 -15.74 11.50 10.13
CA ASN A 13 -16.48 12.60 9.55
C ASN A 13 -17.44 12.13 8.46
N GLU A 14 -18.38 12.99 8.10
CA GLU A 14 -19.32 12.71 7.01
C GLU A 14 -18.58 12.78 5.67
N PRO A 15 -18.68 11.73 4.81
CA PRO A 15 -18.08 11.76 3.49
C PRO A 15 -18.86 12.67 2.55
N PHE A 16 -18.14 13.32 1.65
CA PHE A 16 -18.74 14.22 0.66
C PHE A 16 -19.34 13.46 -0.53
N GLU A 17 -18.90 12.23 -0.78
CA GLU A 17 -19.42 11.36 -1.84
C GLU A 17 -19.39 9.90 -1.38
N LYS A 18 -20.38 9.12 -1.85
CA LYS A 18 -20.49 7.68 -1.58
C LYS A 18 -20.83 6.92 -2.85
N HIS A 19 -20.13 5.82 -3.08
CA HIS A 19 -20.44 4.86 -4.13
C HIS A 19 -20.68 3.48 -3.53
N GLU A 20 -21.71 2.78 -4.01
CA GLU A 20 -21.96 1.39 -3.67
C GLU A 20 -21.59 0.52 -4.87
N ILE A 21 -20.48 -0.21 -4.76
CA ILE A 21 -19.89 -0.98 -5.87
C ILE A 21 -19.74 -2.44 -5.45
N ASN A 22 -20.40 -3.35 -6.15
CA ASN A 22 -20.32 -4.80 -5.89
C ASN A 22 -20.64 -5.19 -4.43
N GLY A 23 -21.58 -4.49 -3.79
CA GLY A 23 -21.96 -4.71 -2.39
C GLY A 23 -20.94 -4.19 -1.37
N LYS A 24 -19.95 -3.39 -1.81
CA LYS A 24 -19.01 -2.67 -0.95
C LYS A 24 -19.27 -1.18 -1.03
N THR A 25 -19.11 -0.48 0.08
CA THR A 25 -19.23 0.98 0.15
C THR A 25 -17.87 1.63 -0.04
N VAL A 26 -17.79 2.62 -0.92
CA VAL A 26 -16.63 3.49 -1.12
C VAL A 26 -17.04 4.91 -0.72
N GLU A 27 -16.44 5.42 0.35
CA GLU A 27 -16.71 6.77 0.84
C GLU A 27 -15.53 7.70 0.54
N PHE A 28 -15.82 8.92 0.07
CA PHE A 28 -14.81 9.93 -0.21
C PHE A 28 -14.79 10.98 0.89
N HIS A 29 -13.59 11.24 1.39
CA HIS A 29 -13.32 12.16 2.49
C HIS A 29 -12.23 13.13 2.07
N TYR A 30 -12.40 14.42 2.37
CA TYR A 30 -11.36 15.41 2.12
C TYR A 30 -10.19 15.23 3.10
N MET A 31 -8.98 15.32 2.57
CA MET A 31 -7.74 15.19 3.35
C MET A 31 -7.39 16.51 4.07
N ASP A 32 -7.87 17.62 3.54
CA ASP A 32 -7.48 19.00 3.85
C ASP A 32 -7.50 19.32 5.34
N ASP A 33 -8.55 18.88 6.04
CA ASP A 33 -8.77 19.15 7.47
C ASP A 33 -8.25 18.04 8.39
N THR A 34 -7.47 17.10 7.86
CA THR A 34 -6.96 15.95 8.61
C THR A 34 -5.44 16.04 8.80
N PRO A 35 -4.88 15.46 9.89
CA PRO A 35 -3.43 15.38 10.07
C PRO A 35 -2.73 14.55 8.98
N PHE A 36 -3.50 13.82 8.17
CA PHE A 36 -3.00 12.97 7.10
C PHE A 36 -2.56 13.77 5.87
N LEU A 37 -3.00 15.02 5.70
CA LEU A 37 -2.56 15.86 4.57
C LEU A 37 -1.05 16.00 4.56
N THR A 38 -0.46 16.52 5.63
CA THR A 38 0.99 16.67 5.73
C THR A 38 1.71 15.32 5.61
N GLN A 39 1.13 14.25 6.18
CA GLN A 39 1.74 12.92 6.14
C GLN A 39 1.85 12.34 4.72
N PHE A 40 0.83 12.54 3.89
CA PHE A 40 0.76 11.94 2.55
C PHE A 40 1.16 12.91 1.44
N ALA A 41 0.71 14.17 1.49
CA ALA A 41 1.01 15.18 0.49
C ALA A 41 2.51 15.49 0.43
N SER A 42 3.24 15.48 1.56
CA SER A 42 4.71 15.64 1.57
C SER A 42 5.45 14.54 0.79
N ARG A 43 4.79 13.42 0.51
CA ARG A 43 5.31 12.30 -0.30
C ARG A 43 4.69 12.27 -1.71
N GLY A 44 4.05 13.37 -2.13
CA GLY A 44 3.35 13.47 -3.40
C GLY A 44 2.05 12.65 -3.49
N ARG A 45 1.50 12.19 -2.36
CA ARG A 45 0.28 11.36 -2.33
C ARG A 45 -0.92 12.22 -1.96
N PHE A 46 -1.63 12.69 -2.97
CA PHE A 46 -2.83 13.53 -2.81
C PHE A 46 -4.13 12.74 -2.73
N ALA A 47 -4.10 11.43 -3.04
CA ALA A 47 -5.22 10.52 -2.85
C ALA A 47 -4.72 9.19 -2.26
N VAL A 48 -5.44 8.69 -1.25
CA VAL A 48 -5.08 7.47 -0.53
C VAL A 48 -6.32 6.61 -0.32
N TRP A 49 -6.28 5.40 -0.85
CA TRP A 49 -7.27 4.37 -0.55
C TRP A 49 -6.98 3.73 0.81
N THR A 50 -8.04 3.48 1.58
CA THR A 50 -8.00 2.81 2.86
C THR A 50 -9.15 1.80 2.93
N SER A 51 -8.98 0.72 3.70
CA SER A 51 -9.99 -0.33 3.86
C SER A 51 -9.86 -1.04 5.20
N ASP A 52 -11.00 -1.43 5.78
CA ASP A 52 -11.08 -2.31 6.96
C ASP A 52 -11.12 -3.80 6.59
N GLY A 53 -11.12 -4.12 5.30
CA GLY A 53 -11.25 -5.47 4.77
C GLY A 53 -12.56 -5.74 4.04
N ASN A 54 -13.59 -4.92 4.28
CA ASN A 54 -14.91 -5.02 3.64
C ASN A 54 -15.19 -3.79 2.80
N ASP A 55 -15.16 -2.61 3.41
CA ASP A 55 -15.48 -1.32 2.77
C ASP A 55 -14.22 -0.48 2.56
N TYR A 56 -14.35 0.59 1.77
CA TYR A 56 -13.25 1.47 1.40
C TYR A 56 -13.56 2.92 1.73
N LYS A 57 -12.52 3.65 2.13
CA LYS A 57 -12.54 5.10 2.23
C LYS A 57 -11.39 5.67 1.42
N VAL A 58 -11.69 6.63 0.57
CA VAL A 58 -10.72 7.38 -0.22
C VAL A 58 -10.52 8.72 0.47
N LEU A 59 -9.31 8.96 0.95
CA LEU A 59 -8.90 10.24 1.49
C LEU A 59 -8.20 11.02 0.39
N ILE A 60 -8.75 12.17 0.01
CA ILE A 60 -8.28 12.93 -1.16
C ILE A 60 -8.23 14.42 -0.87
N GLU A 61 -7.16 15.09 -1.30
CA GLU A 61 -7.05 16.54 -1.21
C GLU A 61 -8.05 17.22 -2.16
N SER A 62 -8.69 18.28 -1.68
CA SER A 62 -9.84 18.88 -2.36
C SER A 62 -9.53 19.39 -3.77
N THR A 63 -8.43 20.13 -3.95
CA THR A 63 -8.06 20.68 -5.25
C THR A 63 -7.61 19.59 -6.24
N TYR A 64 -7.01 18.53 -5.73
CA TYR A 64 -6.65 17.33 -6.50
C TYR A 64 -7.89 16.58 -6.97
N TYR A 65 -8.90 16.41 -6.11
CA TYR A 65 -10.16 15.79 -6.49
C TYR A 65 -10.88 16.59 -7.57
N GLU A 66 -10.94 17.92 -7.46
CA GLU A 66 -11.57 18.76 -8.48
C GLU A 66 -10.84 18.67 -9.84
N ALA A 67 -9.51 18.66 -9.83
CA ALA A 67 -8.71 18.55 -11.06
C ALA A 67 -8.80 17.16 -11.73
N LEU A 68 -8.94 16.09 -10.93
CA LEU A 68 -8.89 14.71 -11.40
C LEU A 68 -10.19 13.94 -11.20
N LYS A 69 -11.31 14.65 -11.04
CA LYS A 69 -12.63 14.06 -10.81
C LYS A 69 -12.98 12.88 -11.74
N PRO A 70 -12.64 12.91 -13.05
CA PRO A 70 -12.88 11.77 -13.93
C PRO A 70 -12.19 10.45 -13.49
N PHE A 71 -11.03 10.51 -12.81
CA PHE A 71 -10.38 9.31 -12.25
C PHE A 71 -11.10 8.71 -11.04
N TYR A 72 -12.06 9.42 -10.46
CA TYR A 72 -12.81 9.01 -9.27
C TYR A 72 -14.30 8.82 -9.55
N GLN A 73 -14.69 8.79 -10.83
CA GLN A 73 -16.06 8.44 -11.22
C GLN A 73 -16.34 6.97 -10.93
N TYR A 74 -17.64 6.65 -10.78
CA TYR A 74 -18.12 5.31 -10.43
C TYR A 74 -17.46 4.20 -11.27
N ASP A 75 -17.48 4.30 -12.61
CA ASP A 75 -16.95 3.27 -13.49
C ASP A 75 -15.44 3.08 -13.36
N VAL A 76 -14.69 4.16 -13.14
CA VAL A 76 -13.24 4.09 -12.89
C VAL A 76 -12.95 3.46 -11.52
N ASN A 77 -13.75 3.78 -10.50
CA ASN A 77 -13.64 3.18 -9.18
C ASN A 77 -13.91 1.66 -9.19
N VAL A 78 -14.80 1.17 -10.07
CA VAL A 78 -15.00 -0.27 -10.28
C VAL A 78 -13.68 -0.94 -10.70
N ILE A 79 -12.93 -0.29 -11.60
CA ILE A 79 -11.64 -0.78 -12.08
C ILE A 79 -10.60 -0.75 -10.94
N TRP A 80 -10.52 0.36 -10.19
CA TRP A 80 -9.64 0.49 -9.03
C TRP A 80 -9.91 -0.55 -7.95
N LEU A 81 -11.18 -0.82 -7.61
CA LEU A 81 -11.53 -1.85 -6.63
C LEU A 81 -11.09 -3.24 -7.07
N SER A 82 -11.28 -3.58 -8.36
CA SER A 82 -10.79 -4.84 -8.93
C SER A 82 -9.27 -4.94 -8.79
N PHE A 83 -8.52 -3.84 -9.04
CA PHE A 83 -7.09 -3.80 -8.80
C PHE A 83 -6.71 -4.07 -7.34
N LEU A 84 -7.34 -3.37 -6.39
CA LEU A 84 -7.07 -3.53 -4.96
C LEU A 84 -7.35 -4.97 -4.50
N ASP A 85 -8.45 -5.58 -4.95
CA ASP A 85 -8.79 -6.98 -4.65
C ASP A 85 -7.76 -7.96 -5.23
N LYS A 86 -7.31 -7.73 -6.48
CA LYS A 86 -6.28 -8.58 -7.12
C LYS A 86 -4.93 -8.46 -6.42
N VAL A 87 -4.48 -7.23 -6.12
CA VAL A 87 -3.23 -6.98 -5.39
C VAL A 87 -3.28 -7.64 -4.01
N SER A 88 -4.41 -7.53 -3.32
CA SER A 88 -4.62 -8.22 -2.05
C SER A 88 -4.48 -9.74 -2.19
N SER A 89 -5.14 -10.33 -3.20
CA SER A 89 -5.04 -11.77 -3.47
C SER A 89 -3.62 -12.19 -3.84
N ILE A 90 -2.90 -11.39 -4.63
CA ILE A 90 -1.49 -11.63 -4.99
C ILE A 90 -0.62 -11.65 -3.74
N SER A 91 -0.72 -10.61 -2.91
CA SER A 91 0.03 -10.49 -1.66
C SER A 91 -0.24 -11.68 -0.75
N LYS A 92 -1.52 -11.99 -0.47
CA LYS A 92 -1.90 -13.11 0.41
C LYS A 92 -1.39 -14.46 -0.10
N LYS A 93 -1.54 -14.74 -1.40
CA LYS A 93 -1.09 -16.02 -1.99
C LYS A 93 0.42 -16.17 -1.90
N ILE A 94 1.16 -15.10 -2.18
CA ILE A 94 2.62 -15.12 -2.14
C ILE A 94 3.09 -15.21 -0.69
N ASN A 95 2.54 -14.41 0.23
CA ASN A 95 2.90 -14.47 1.64
C ASN A 95 2.66 -15.88 2.20
N MET A 96 1.52 -16.53 1.91
CA MET A 96 1.32 -17.94 2.31
C MET A 96 2.36 -18.88 1.69
N LEU A 97 2.68 -18.71 0.41
CA LEU A 97 3.64 -19.56 -0.30
C LEU A 97 5.05 -19.48 0.29
N PHE A 98 5.44 -18.34 0.87
CA PHE A 98 6.76 -18.17 1.49
C PHE A 98 6.76 -18.45 2.99
N ILE A 99 5.76 -17.97 3.75
CA ILE A 99 5.69 -18.13 5.21
C ILE A 99 5.59 -19.61 5.60
N ILE A 100 4.76 -20.41 4.92
CA ILE A 100 4.54 -21.82 5.30
C ILE A 100 5.84 -22.64 5.14
N PRO A 101 6.54 -22.62 4.00
CA PRO A 101 7.83 -23.29 3.88
C PRO A 101 8.90 -22.75 4.82
N THR A 102 8.95 -21.43 5.05
CA THR A 102 9.91 -20.83 6.00
C THR A 102 9.67 -21.34 7.43
N LEU A 103 8.41 -21.40 7.87
CA LEU A 103 8.07 -21.93 9.19
C LEU A 103 8.44 -23.43 9.32
N ALA A 104 8.16 -24.21 8.27
CA ALA A 104 8.57 -25.62 8.23
C ALA A 104 10.09 -25.78 8.28
N LEU A 105 10.83 -24.93 7.56
CA LEU A 105 12.30 -24.91 7.58
C LEU A 105 12.83 -24.61 8.98
N TYR A 106 12.24 -23.65 9.70
CA TYR A 106 12.61 -23.37 11.09
C TYR A 106 12.33 -24.54 12.02
N ALA A 107 11.16 -25.18 11.90
CA ALA A 107 10.80 -26.33 12.73
C ALA A 107 11.77 -27.51 12.49
N ILE A 108 12.09 -27.81 11.22
CA ILE A 108 13.06 -28.85 10.86
C ILE A 108 14.45 -28.48 11.36
N GLY A 109 14.87 -27.24 11.17
CA GLY A 109 16.16 -26.73 11.65
C GLY A 109 16.32 -26.88 13.17
N ALA A 110 15.28 -26.54 13.94
CA ALA A 110 15.28 -26.69 15.40
C ALA A 110 15.41 -28.17 15.82
N ILE A 111 14.64 -29.07 15.20
CA ILE A 111 14.70 -30.52 15.50
C ILE A 111 16.09 -31.09 15.18
N LEU A 112 16.63 -30.78 13.99
CA LEU A 112 17.94 -31.28 13.58
C LEU A 112 19.06 -30.77 14.49
N THR A 113 18.97 -29.50 14.90
CA THR A 113 19.94 -28.88 15.80
C THR A 113 19.92 -29.54 17.16
N PHE A 114 18.74 -29.73 17.76
CA PHE A 114 18.58 -30.35 19.07
C PHE A 114 19.00 -31.82 19.12
N VAL A 115 18.75 -32.58 18.04
CA VAL A 115 19.02 -34.04 18.03
C VAL A 115 20.43 -34.37 17.55
N PHE A 116 21.00 -33.61 16.61
CA PHE A 116 22.20 -34.03 15.88
C PHE A 116 23.36 -33.01 15.89
N PHE A 117 23.11 -31.71 16.13
CA PHE A 117 24.10 -30.65 15.88
C PHE A 117 24.14 -29.58 16.98
N GLU A 118 24.00 -29.99 18.25
CA GLU A 118 23.92 -29.08 19.40
C GLU A 118 25.10 -28.09 19.47
N GLU A 119 26.32 -28.55 19.19
CA GLU A 119 27.53 -27.72 19.19
C GLU A 119 27.54 -26.64 18.09
N TYR A 120 26.74 -26.82 17.03
CA TYR A 120 26.66 -25.90 15.90
C TYR A 120 25.37 -25.06 15.89
N THR A 121 24.61 -25.09 16.99
CA THR A 121 23.30 -24.42 17.09
C THR A 121 23.32 -22.97 16.64
N LEU A 122 24.32 -22.20 17.11
CA LEU A 122 24.43 -20.78 16.76
C LEU A 122 24.77 -20.57 15.29
N GLN A 123 25.67 -21.36 14.70
CA GLN A 123 26.01 -21.25 13.27
C GLN A 123 24.81 -21.62 12.39
N ILE A 124 24.05 -22.66 12.76
CA ILE A 124 22.85 -23.08 12.02
C ILE A 124 21.77 -22.00 12.10
N LEU A 125 21.52 -21.44 13.28
CA LEU A 125 20.54 -20.38 13.47
C LEU A 125 20.91 -19.12 12.68
N LEU A 126 22.18 -18.73 12.68
CA LEU A 126 22.68 -17.62 11.87
C LEU A 126 22.49 -17.89 10.37
N GLY A 127 22.78 -19.10 9.91
CA GLY A 127 22.56 -19.52 8.53
C GLY A 127 21.08 -19.45 8.13
N LEU A 128 20.17 -19.88 9.00
CA LEU A 128 18.73 -19.79 8.77
C LEU A 128 18.25 -18.34 8.66
N ILE A 129 18.75 -17.42 9.49
CA ILE A 129 18.42 -16.00 9.37
C ILE A 129 18.82 -15.45 8.00
N ILE A 130 20.02 -15.78 7.51
CA ILE A 130 20.48 -15.35 6.18
C ILE A 130 19.56 -15.90 5.07
N ILE A 131 19.17 -17.18 5.15
CA ILE A 131 18.26 -17.79 4.19
C ILE A 131 16.90 -17.07 4.18
N VAL A 132 16.35 -16.77 5.35
CA VAL A 132 15.06 -16.08 5.47
C VAL A 132 15.15 -14.66 4.96
N PHE A 133 16.26 -13.96 5.22
CA PHE A 133 16.50 -12.63 4.67
C PHE A 133 16.50 -12.64 3.13
N ILE A 134 17.23 -13.58 2.51
CA ILE A 134 17.26 -13.73 1.05
C ILE A 134 15.87 -14.09 0.52
N SER A 135 15.17 -15.01 1.19
CA SER A 135 13.81 -15.40 0.83
C SER A 135 12.85 -14.21 0.85
N ASN A 136 12.91 -13.38 1.89
CA ASN A 136 12.08 -12.18 2.03
C ASN A 136 12.39 -11.14 0.93
N MET A 137 13.66 -10.98 0.56
CA MET A 137 14.06 -10.11 -0.54
C MET A 137 13.49 -10.59 -1.89
N VAL A 138 13.52 -11.91 -2.14
CA VAL A 138 12.92 -12.50 -3.36
C VAL A 138 11.40 -12.36 -3.34
N GLN A 139 10.76 -12.66 -2.22
CA GLN A 139 9.32 -12.49 -2.01
C GLN A 139 8.89 -11.06 -2.34
N SER A 140 9.58 -10.06 -1.78
CA SER A 140 9.31 -8.64 -2.01
C SER A 140 9.42 -8.26 -3.49
N LYS A 141 10.47 -8.73 -4.18
CA LYS A 141 10.64 -8.51 -5.62
C LYS A 141 9.50 -9.12 -6.43
N VAL A 142 9.07 -10.34 -6.10
CA VAL A 142 7.99 -11.04 -6.81
C VAL A 142 6.64 -10.37 -6.58
N VAL A 143 6.33 -9.95 -5.35
CA VAL A 143 5.11 -9.19 -5.04
C VAL A 143 5.10 -7.89 -5.82
N ASN A 144 6.16 -7.07 -5.70
CA ASN A 144 6.23 -5.77 -6.35
C ASN A 144 6.12 -5.87 -7.87
N SER A 145 6.80 -6.86 -8.48
CA SER A 145 6.70 -7.09 -9.93
C SER A 145 5.28 -7.42 -10.37
N LYS A 146 4.55 -8.24 -9.62
CA LYS A 146 3.16 -8.59 -9.96
C LYS A 146 2.19 -7.44 -9.70
N VAL A 147 2.40 -6.66 -8.64
CA VAL A 147 1.61 -5.45 -8.37
C VAL A 147 1.79 -4.45 -9.50
N ARG A 148 3.02 -4.20 -9.95
CA ARG A 148 3.32 -3.34 -11.11
C ARG A 148 2.61 -3.79 -12.38
N ALA A 149 2.64 -5.09 -12.66
CA ALA A 149 1.97 -5.65 -13.83
C ALA A 149 0.44 -5.48 -13.76
N GLU A 150 -0.19 -5.65 -12.59
CA GLU A 150 -1.61 -5.38 -12.43
C GLU A 150 -1.94 -3.87 -12.45
N ASN A 151 -1.03 -3.02 -11.96
CA ASN A 151 -1.18 -1.56 -12.02
C ASN A 151 -1.20 -1.09 -13.48
N GLN A 152 -0.25 -1.55 -14.29
CA GLN A 152 -0.20 -1.25 -15.73
C GLN A 152 -1.49 -1.67 -16.44
N LYS A 153 -1.96 -2.91 -16.22
CA LYS A 153 -3.23 -3.38 -16.79
C LYS A 153 -4.41 -2.52 -16.35
N THR A 154 -4.40 -2.06 -15.10
CA THR A 154 -5.46 -1.20 -14.57
C THR A 154 -5.45 0.16 -15.26
N GLN A 155 -4.28 0.77 -15.41
CA GLN A 155 -4.14 2.02 -16.16
C GLN A 155 -4.59 1.86 -17.61
N ASP A 156 -4.27 0.74 -18.25
CA ASP A 156 -4.73 0.45 -19.62
C ASP A 156 -6.26 0.35 -19.69
N LEU A 157 -6.91 -0.31 -18.72
CA LEU A 157 -8.37 -0.38 -18.64
C LEU A 157 -9.01 1.00 -18.39
N ILE A 158 -8.41 1.82 -17.53
CA ILE A 158 -8.88 3.18 -17.27
C ILE A 158 -8.73 4.05 -18.53
N ARG A 159 -7.59 3.93 -19.23
CA ARG A 159 -7.33 4.63 -20.50
C ARG A 159 -8.31 4.20 -21.59
N GLU A 160 -8.60 2.90 -21.71
CA GLU A 160 -9.60 2.39 -22.65
C GLU A 160 -11.00 2.94 -22.33
N HIS A 161 -11.35 3.02 -21.05
CA HIS A 161 -12.65 3.52 -20.60
C HIS A 161 -12.81 5.04 -20.80
N LEU A 162 -11.82 5.83 -20.42
CA LEU A 162 -11.86 7.31 -20.51
C LEU A 162 -11.57 7.82 -21.93
N GLY A 163 -10.88 7.03 -22.75
CA GLY A 163 -10.31 7.45 -24.01
C GLY A 163 -8.91 8.07 -23.84
N GLN A 164 -8.05 7.87 -24.84
CA GLN A 164 -6.64 8.29 -24.83
C GLN A 164 -6.47 9.78 -24.49
N ASP A 165 -7.20 10.65 -25.18
CA ASP A 165 -7.01 12.10 -25.06
C ASP A 165 -7.37 12.59 -23.65
N ASN A 166 -8.50 12.12 -23.10
CA ASN A 166 -8.93 12.46 -21.74
C ASN A 166 -7.96 11.90 -20.69
N PHE A 167 -7.47 10.68 -20.89
CA PHE A 167 -6.48 10.08 -20.00
C PHE A 167 -5.19 10.91 -19.97
N ASP A 168 -4.67 11.29 -21.15
CA ASP A 168 -3.45 12.07 -21.26
C ASP A 168 -3.62 13.50 -20.71
N GLU A 169 -4.81 14.10 -20.82
CA GLU A 169 -5.15 15.37 -20.18
C GLU A 169 -5.14 15.26 -18.65
N LEU A 170 -5.71 14.19 -18.10
CA LEU A 170 -5.71 13.94 -16.66
C LEU A 170 -4.30 13.67 -16.12
N VAL A 171 -3.45 12.96 -16.85
CA VAL A 171 -2.04 12.78 -16.48
C VAL A 171 -1.30 14.12 -16.43
N LYS A 172 -1.57 15.02 -17.39
CA LYS A 172 -1.02 16.38 -17.36
C LYS A 172 -1.55 17.17 -16.18
N ALA A 173 -2.85 17.11 -15.90
CA ALA A 173 -3.47 17.80 -14.76
C ALA A 173 -2.89 17.29 -13.43
N GLN A 174 -2.58 16.00 -13.33
CA GLN A 174 -1.90 15.42 -12.16
C GLN A 174 -0.49 16.01 -11.98
N GLU A 175 0.30 16.07 -13.05
CA GLU A 175 1.65 16.66 -13.03
C GLU A 175 1.61 18.16 -12.70
N GLU A 176 0.66 18.89 -13.29
CA GLU A 176 0.47 20.32 -13.01
C GLU A 176 0.08 20.58 -11.56
N HIS A 177 -0.79 19.74 -10.98
CA HIS A 177 -1.14 19.82 -9.56
C HIS A 177 0.08 19.57 -8.68
N TYR A 178 0.86 18.51 -8.97
CA TYR A 178 2.09 18.21 -8.25
C TYR A 178 3.05 19.39 -8.27
N GLN A 179 3.36 19.91 -9.46
CA GLN A 179 4.25 21.07 -9.59
C GLN A 179 3.69 22.29 -8.87
N LYS A 180 2.39 22.57 -8.98
CA LYS A 180 1.78 23.69 -8.29
C LYS A 180 1.89 23.55 -6.77
N TYR A 181 1.63 22.37 -6.22
CA TYR A 181 1.68 22.10 -4.79
C TYR A 181 3.10 22.31 -4.23
N PHE A 182 4.12 21.71 -4.87
CA PHE A 182 5.50 21.78 -4.39
C PHE A 182 6.25 23.07 -4.75
N ARG A 183 5.86 23.80 -5.81
CA ARG A 183 6.47 25.11 -6.13
C ARG A 183 6.33 26.14 -5.02
N PHE A 184 5.30 26.02 -4.17
CA PHE A 184 5.16 26.90 -3.00
C PHE A 184 6.08 26.50 -1.85
N ASP A 185 6.46 25.22 -1.76
CA ASP A 185 7.36 24.68 -0.73
C ASP A 185 8.86 24.81 -1.12
N GLU A 186 9.18 24.86 -2.42
CA GLU A 186 10.56 24.99 -2.94
C GLU A 186 11.27 26.31 -2.58
N VAL A 187 10.57 27.31 -2.04
CA VAL A 187 11.20 28.55 -1.53
C VAL A 187 11.87 28.35 -0.15
N GLU A 188 11.65 27.20 0.51
CA GLU A 188 12.39 26.79 1.71
C GLU A 188 12.93 25.34 1.59
N GLN A 189 14.22 25.26 1.23
CA GLN A 189 15.19 24.18 1.53
C GLN A 189 15.34 22.97 0.58
N THR A 190 16.45 23.06 -0.19
CA THR A 190 17.51 22.05 -0.43
C THR A 190 17.15 20.62 -0.87
N ASP A 191 17.36 20.39 -2.16
CA ASP A 191 17.86 19.20 -2.86
C ASP A 191 18.06 17.94 -2.02
N THR A 192 17.07 17.05 -2.06
CA THR A 192 17.27 15.60 -1.91
C THR A 192 16.71 14.92 -3.17
N PRO A 193 17.42 13.96 -3.81
CA PRO A 193 16.98 13.39 -5.08
C PRO A 193 15.62 12.70 -4.93
N ALA A 194 14.69 13.05 -5.81
CA ALA A 194 13.37 12.44 -5.92
C ALA A 194 13.49 10.91 -6.09
N GLU A 195 13.19 10.17 -5.01
CA GLU A 195 12.94 8.75 -5.07
C GLU A 195 11.66 8.51 -5.87
N GLN A 196 11.83 7.75 -6.95
CA GLN A 196 10.78 7.29 -7.86
C GLN A 196 9.59 6.69 -7.09
N GLU A 197 8.40 7.21 -7.40
CA GLU A 197 7.06 6.64 -7.22
C GLU A 197 6.98 5.43 -6.28
N ALA A 198 6.75 5.71 -5.00
CA ALA A 198 6.25 4.70 -4.08
C ALA A 198 4.77 4.42 -4.42
N GLU A 199 4.53 3.50 -5.35
CA GLU A 199 3.28 2.75 -5.47
C GLU A 199 2.80 2.37 -4.06
N ALA A 200 1.52 2.52 -3.79
CA ALA A 200 0.90 2.09 -2.54
C ALA A 200 1.00 0.56 -2.43
N ILE A 201 2.16 0.07 -1.96
CA ILE A 201 2.29 -1.28 -1.44
C ILE A 201 1.34 -1.34 -0.24
N PRO A 202 0.40 -2.29 -0.20
CA PRO A 202 -0.36 -2.54 1.01
C PRO A 202 0.63 -2.97 2.09
N THR A 203 0.91 -2.09 3.04
CA THR A 203 1.64 -2.45 4.25
C THR A 203 0.73 -3.43 5.00
N GLU A 204 1.02 -4.73 4.92
CA GLU A 204 0.60 -5.62 6.00
C GLU A 204 1.37 -5.14 7.23
N GLU A 205 0.64 -4.56 8.18
CA GLU A 205 1.14 -4.37 9.53
C GLU A 205 1.62 -5.74 10.02
N THR A 206 2.93 -5.92 10.10
CA THR A 206 3.55 -6.96 10.93
C THR A 206 2.90 -6.83 12.31
N PRO A 207 2.45 -7.92 12.96
CA PRO A 207 2.04 -7.84 14.35
C PRO A 207 3.29 -7.44 15.14
N GLU A 208 3.39 -6.17 15.54
CA GLU A 208 4.26 -5.77 16.62
C GLU A 208 3.76 -6.49 17.86
N ASP A 209 4.68 -7.28 18.41
CA ASP A 209 4.52 -8.09 19.60
C ASP A 209 4.21 -7.16 20.79
N ASP A 210 2.93 -7.13 21.15
CA ASP A 210 2.40 -6.41 22.29
C ASP A 210 2.75 -7.20 23.56
N ASN A 211 4.00 -7.10 24.01
CA ASN A 211 4.42 -7.48 25.38
C ASN A 211 5.85 -7.01 25.70
N GLN A 212 5.97 -5.91 26.42
CA GLN A 212 6.74 -5.82 27.68
C GLN A 212 6.72 -4.39 28.22
N GLN A 213 5.70 -4.08 29.01
CA GLN A 213 5.80 -3.13 30.12
C GLN A 213 4.91 -3.62 31.26
N GLU A 214 5.46 -4.52 32.09
CA GLU A 214 5.11 -4.60 33.52
C GLU A 214 6.15 -5.46 34.26
N SER A 215 7.15 -4.81 34.85
CA SER A 215 7.70 -5.23 36.15
C SER A 215 8.55 -4.09 36.72
N ASP A 216 7.88 -3.05 37.22
CA ASP A 216 8.40 -2.29 38.36
C ASP A 216 7.89 -3.00 39.62
N LYS A 217 8.79 -3.75 40.28
CA LYS A 217 8.87 -3.92 41.74
C LYS A 217 10.09 -4.77 42.13
#